data_AF-A0A9P5RP62-F1
#
_entry.id   AF-A0A9P5RP62-F1
#
_cell.length_a   1.000
_cell.length_b   1.000
_cell.length_c   1.000
_cell.angle_alpha   90.00
_cell.angle_beta   90.00
_cell.angle_gamma   90.00
#
_symmetry.space_group_name_H-M   'P 1'
#
loop_
_entity.id
_entity.type
_entity.pdbx_description
1 polymer ?
#
loop_
_entity_poly.entity_id
_entity_poly.type
_entity_poly.pdbx_seq_one_letter_code
_entity_poly.pdbx_strand_id
1 'polypeptide(L)'
;MLNKQIESGKLKLVEKKRTLAEILTLNKSKKSYTLLHDHQRPIDADKEAITLLKATLGADDPYKLLSDEYNTFQSQVDRIFKTKDEGWKRRNGLFYERTQLQRELRAAFVWKKTVNDEIFSALRLHAKYLQDEQQRKREEVQRRKQAELEEERELVEIPAFQQEIAACESFSYDQNRVAAANAGAATCNANSGANAANIGQADTTTNVPTGVMLAMKADKKEDVFFVGGGRKVNKTTKASKEKMATDSTSSSPTAAMTTTATTATLKFTLVIMKQLFELKVTVPRSFADLEKTLDALLEKSITLKKNQASATAVNQRKTEERIAN
;
A
#
# COMPACT_ATOMS: atom_id res chain seq x y z
N MET A 1 30.18 98.27 95.97
CA MET A 1 29.78 98.12 97.39
C MET A 1 30.92 97.52 98.23
N LEU A 2 31.55 96.41 97.84
CA LEU A 2 32.62 95.77 98.63
C LEU A 2 33.91 96.61 98.82
N ASN A 3 34.38 97.36 97.81
CA ASN A 3 35.55 98.25 97.97
C ASN A 3 35.33 99.32 99.06
N LYS A 4 34.13 99.91 99.09
CA LYS A 4 33.74 100.90 100.10
C LYS A 4 33.69 100.30 101.51
N GLN A 5 33.35 99.00 101.65
CA GLN A 5 33.33 98.31 102.94
C GLN A 5 34.74 98.06 103.49
N ILE A 6 35.74 97.87 102.63
CA ILE A 6 37.16 97.74 103.03
C ILE A 6 37.73 99.10 103.44
N GLU A 7 37.45 100.15 102.68
CA GLU A 7 37.89 101.53 102.96
C GLU A 7 37.29 102.08 104.26
N SER A 8 36.07 101.68 104.63
CA SER A 8 35.42 102.09 105.88
C SER A 8 36.07 101.55 107.16
N GLY A 9 37.07 100.67 107.05
CA GLY A 9 37.92 100.23 108.17
C GLY A 9 37.29 99.25 109.17
N LYS A 10 35.97 99.10 109.20
CA LYS A 10 35.17 98.37 110.23
C LYS A 10 35.25 96.84 110.21
N LEU A 11 35.91 96.24 109.22
CA LEU A 11 35.99 94.77 109.06
C LEU A 11 37.16 94.16 109.85
N LYS A 12 36.95 92.97 110.44
CA LYS A 12 38.03 92.21 111.08
C LYS A 12 39.04 91.72 110.03
N LEU A 13 40.30 91.48 110.43
CA LEU A 13 41.39 91.16 109.50
C LEU A 13 41.09 89.94 108.60
N VAL A 14 40.42 88.92 109.16
CA VAL A 14 39.99 87.72 108.42
C VAL A 14 38.91 88.05 107.39
N GLU A 15 37.94 88.90 107.74
CA GLU A 15 36.88 89.35 106.83
C GLU A 15 37.45 90.23 105.71
N LYS A 16 38.41 91.12 106.01
CA LYS A 16 39.14 91.92 105.00
C LYS A 16 39.87 91.03 103.99
N LYS A 17 40.52 89.96 104.45
CA LYS A 17 41.18 89.00 103.53
C LYS A 17 40.15 88.28 102.65
N ARG A 18 39.01 87.88 103.21
CA ARG A 18 37.93 87.23 102.46
C ARG A 18 37.29 88.17 101.44
N THR A 19 36.97 89.41 101.82
CA THR A 19 36.40 90.39 100.89
C THR A 19 37.40 90.84 99.83
N LEU A 20 38.70 90.93 100.14
CA LEU A 20 39.74 91.15 99.13
C LEU A 20 39.85 89.99 98.14
N ALA A 21 39.84 88.74 98.62
CA ALA A 21 39.83 87.57 97.75
C ALA A 21 38.58 87.57 96.84
N GLU A 22 37.42 87.93 97.40
CA GLU A 22 36.17 88.06 96.67
C GLU A 22 36.23 89.17 95.61
N ILE A 23 36.75 90.36 95.95
CA ILE A 23 36.98 91.45 94.98
C ILE A 23 37.92 91.01 93.86
N LEU A 24 38.99 90.28 94.18
CA LEU A 24 39.90 89.76 93.16
C LEU A 24 39.21 88.74 92.25
N THR A 25 38.36 87.85 92.79
CA THR A 25 37.57 86.91 91.97
C THR A 25 36.53 87.64 91.11
N LEU A 26 35.87 88.68 91.64
CA LEU A 26 34.90 89.49 90.90
C LEU A 26 35.56 90.34 89.81
N ASN A 27 36.78 90.83 90.05
CA ASN A 27 37.54 91.54 89.03
C ASN A 27 38.02 90.58 87.93
N LYS A 28 38.38 89.34 88.27
CA LYS A 28 38.70 88.30 87.28
C LYS A 28 37.46 87.93 86.46
N SER A 29 36.31 87.68 87.10
CA SER A 29 35.07 87.37 86.38
C SER A 29 34.62 88.53 85.50
N LYS A 30 34.74 89.79 85.96
CA LYS A 30 34.45 90.98 85.15
C LYS A 30 35.31 91.03 83.87
N LYS A 31 36.61 90.73 83.97
CA LYS A 31 37.50 90.64 82.79
C LYS A 31 37.11 89.49 81.86
N SER A 32 36.68 88.34 82.40
CA SER A 32 36.16 87.24 81.60
C SER A 32 34.86 87.60 80.87
N TYR A 33 33.96 88.38 81.52
CA TYR A 33 32.74 88.88 80.88
C TYR A 33 33.00 89.92 79.79
N THR A 34 33.96 90.83 79.97
CA THR A 34 34.33 91.78 78.90
C THR A 34 34.93 91.05 77.71
N LEU A 35 35.79 90.05 77.94
CA LEU A 35 36.34 89.21 76.88
C LEU A 35 35.24 88.41 76.16
N LEU A 36 34.27 87.87 76.90
CA LEU A 36 33.11 87.18 76.32
C LEU A 36 32.26 88.12 75.47
N HIS A 37 32.08 89.38 75.90
CA HIS A 37 31.37 90.40 75.13
C HIS A 37 32.10 90.77 73.84
N ASP A 38 33.44 90.88 73.91
CA ASP A 38 34.29 91.12 72.74
C ASP A 38 34.24 89.96 71.73
N HIS A 39 34.01 88.72 72.19
CA HIS A 39 33.75 87.55 71.33
C HIS A 39 32.30 87.44 70.84
N GLN A 40 31.33 87.94 71.61
CA GLN A 40 29.92 87.89 71.24
C GLN A 40 29.61 88.81 70.05
N ARG A 41 30.26 89.99 69.99
CA ARG A 41 30.08 90.95 68.89
C ARG A 41 30.44 90.39 67.50
N PRO A 42 31.61 89.77 67.26
CA PRO A 42 31.92 89.15 65.97
C PRO A 42 31.01 87.93 65.69
N ILE A 43 30.62 87.15 66.70
CA ILE A 43 29.67 86.03 66.52
C ILE A 43 28.32 86.53 66.02
N ASP A 44 27.81 87.63 66.57
CA ASP A 44 26.53 88.19 66.12
C ASP A 44 26.65 88.84 64.73
N ALA A 45 27.78 89.48 64.42
CA ALA A 45 28.09 89.94 63.07
C ALA A 45 28.20 88.78 62.05
N ASP A 46 28.81 87.66 62.44
CA ASP A 46 28.91 86.45 61.60
C ASP A 46 27.54 85.81 61.40
N LYS A 47 26.68 85.77 62.43
CA LYS A 47 25.30 85.30 62.29
C LYS A 47 24.51 86.18 61.33
N GLU A 48 24.63 87.50 61.44
CA GLU A 48 23.99 88.44 60.52
C GLU A 48 24.51 88.21 59.09
N ALA A 49 25.82 88.08 58.89
CA ALA A 49 26.42 87.75 57.60
C ALA A 49 25.92 86.41 57.04
N ILE A 50 25.79 85.37 57.88
CA ILE A 50 25.22 84.07 57.50
C ILE A 50 23.74 84.21 57.11
N THR A 51 22.95 85.01 57.83
CA THR A 51 21.54 85.23 57.49
C THR A 51 21.40 85.99 56.17
N LEU A 52 22.25 86.98 55.92
CA LEU A 52 22.29 87.70 54.64
C LEU A 52 22.72 86.78 53.49
N LEU A 53 23.77 85.98 53.68
CA LEU A 53 24.23 85.01 52.68
C LEU A 53 23.15 83.95 52.37
N LYS A 54 22.43 83.48 53.40
CA LYS A 54 21.29 82.56 53.22
C LYS A 54 20.13 83.23 52.50
N ALA A 55 19.87 84.50 52.76
CA ALA A 55 18.82 85.25 52.07
C ALA A 55 19.18 85.50 50.60
N THR A 56 20.43 85.85 50.29
CA THR A 56 20.90 86.02 48.90
C THR A 56 20.92 84.70 48.14
N LEU A 57 21.31 83.60 48.80
CA LEU A 57 21.25 82.27 48.20
C LEU A 57 19.81 81.76 48.04
N GLY A 58 18.89 82.18 48.91
CA GLY A 58 17.49 81.77 48.86
C GLY A 58 16.66 82.47 47.78
N ALA A 59 17.01 83.72 47.43
CA ALA A 59 16.20 84.58 46.55
C ALA A 59 16.49 84.39 45.06
N ASP A 60 17.74 84.13 44.67
CA ASP A 60 18.16 83.92 43.27
C ASP A 60 19.09 82.70 43.19
N ASP A 61 18.53 81.50 43.40
CA ASP A 61 19.30 80.27 43.33
C ASP A 61 19.14 79.63 41.94
N PRO A 62 20.01 79.93 40.95
CA PRO A 62 19.96 79.27 39.64
C PRO A 62 20.06 77.75 39.76
N TYR A 63 20.60 77.25 40.87
CA TYR A 63 20.68 75.84 41.21
C TYR A 63 19.32 75.18 41.45
N LYS A 64 18.33 75.89 42.00
CA LYS A 64 16.98 75.30 42.21
C LYS A 64 16.23 75.15 40.89
N LEU A 65 16.24 76.20 40.06
CA LEU A 65 15.70 76.14 38.69
C LEU A 65 16.39 75.04 37.88
N LEU A 66 17.72 74.96 37.93
CA LEU A 66 18.48 73.91 37.25
C LEU A 66 18.19 72.51 37.80
N SER A 67 17.98 72.37 39.12
CA SER A 67 17.58 71.11 39.74
C SER A 67 16.17 70.70 39.34
N ASP A 68 15.23 71.64 39.23
CA ASP A 68 13.87 71.38 38.76
C ASP A 68 13.88 71.00 37.28
N GLU A 69 14.62 71.72 36.44
CA GLU A 69 14.85 71.35 35.05
C GLU A 69 15.46 69.94 34.94
N TYR A 70 16.50 69.64 35.73
CA TYR A 70 17.11 68.31 35.78
C TYR A 70 16.09 67.22 36.15
N ASN A 71 15.28 67.45 37.19
CA ASN A 71 14.24 66.52 37.61
C ASN A 71 13.19 66.31 36.50
N THR A 72 12.81 67.39 35.79
CA THR A 72 11.89 67.27 34.65
C THR A 72 12.52 66.48 33.51
N PHE A 73 13.78 66.74 33.14
CA PHE A 73 14.48 65.98 32.11
C PHE A 73 14.63 64.52 32.49
N GLN A 74 14.97 64.22 33.74
CA GLN A 74 15.06 62.85 34.24
C GLN A 74 13.70 62.14 34.12
N SER A 75 12.60 62.79 34.50
CA SER A 75 11.26 62.22 34.36
C SER A 75 10.87 61.96 32.90
N GLN A 76 11.28 62.84 31.97
CA GLN A 76 11.05 62.67 30.54
C GLN A 76 11.87 61.51 29.98
N VAL A 77 13.13 61.38 30.39
CA VAL A 77 14.02 60.27 30.02
C VAL A 77 13.44 58.94 30.51
N ASP A 78 12.98 58.88 31.76
CA ASP A 78 12.35 57.68 32.32
C ASP A 78 11.07 57.31 31.58
N ARG A 79 10.27 58.30 31.18
CA ARG A 79 9.08 58.08 30.35
C ARG A 79 9.45 57.52 28.97
N ILE A 80 10.50 58.05 28.33
CA ILE A 80 11.00 57.55 27.04
C ILE A 80 11.53 56.12 27.19
N PHE A 81 12.22 55.79 28.27
CA PHE A 81 12.68 54.41 28.50
C PHE A 81 11.51 53.45 28.68
N LYS A 82 10.47 53.84 29.43
CA LYS A 82 9.26 53.02 29.59
C LYS A 82 8.55 52.78 28.25
N THR A 83 8.37 53.82 27.42
CA THR A 83 7.73 53.64 26.10
C THR A 83 8.58 52.81 25.15
N LYS A 84 9.91 52.93 25.20
CA LYS A 84 10.84 52.07 24.45
C LYS A 84 10.74 50.61 24.88
N ASP A 85 10.71 50.33 26.19
CA ASP A 85 10.61 48.97 26.72
C ASP A 85 9.26 48.33 26.37
N GLU A 86 8.15 49.07 26.49
CA GLU A 86 6.84 48.62 26.03
C GLU A 86 6.83 48.35 24.52
N GLY A 87 7.41 49.24 23.72
CA GLY A 87 7.55 49.06 22.27
C GLY A 87 8.37 47.82 21.93
N TRP A 88 9.45 47.58 22.67
CA TRP A 88 10.29 46.40 22.50
C TRP A 88 9.54 45.11 22.85
N LYS A 89 8.80 45.10 23.97
CA LYS A 89 7.96 43.96 24.38
C LYS A 89 6.87 43.65 23.36
N ARG A 90 6.14 44.66 22.88
CA ARG A 90 5.12 44.49 21.82
C ARG A 90 5.76 43.91 20.55
N ARG A 91 6.88 44.49 20.10
CA ARG A 91 7.60 44.02 18.92
C ARG A 91 8.08 42.58 19.07
N ASN A 92 8.62 42.22 20.23
CA ASN A 92 9.08 40.87 20.50
C ASN A 92 7.90 39.87 20.53
N GLY A 93 6.77 40.27 21.10
CA GLY A 93 5.50 39.53 21.02
C GLY A 93 5.10 39.22 19.58
N LEU A 94 5.08 40.22 18.70
CA LEU A 94 4.78 40.03 17.27
C LEU A 94 5.79 39.09 16.58
N PHE A 95 7.07 39.15 16.95
CA PHE A 95 8.06 38.21 16.40
C PHE A 95 7.84 36.78 16.86
N TYR A 96 7.43 36.56 18.11
CA TYR A 96 7.07 35.23 18.58
C TYR A 96 5.82 34.70 17.87
N GLU A 97 4.76 35.50 17.75
CA GLU A 97 3.55 35.14 17.01
C GLU A 97 3.86 34.81 15.55
N ARG A 98 4.63 35.65 14.85
CA ARG A 98 5.11 35.38 13.50
C ARG A 98 5.85 34.04 13.42
N THR A 99 6.74 33.80 14.37
CA THR A 99 7.54 32.56 14.39
C THR A 99 6.67 31.33 14.60
N GLN A 100 5.65 31.43 15.46
CA GLN A 100 4.70 30.36 15.71
C GLN A 100 3.83 30.08 14.48
N LEU A 101 3.22 31.12 13.89
CA LEU A 101 2.43 30.99 12.65
C LEU A 101 3.27 30.43 11.50
N GLN A 102 4.54 30.84 11.38
CA GLN A 102 5.43 30.31 10.36
C GLN A 102 5.77 28.83 10.60
N ARG A 103 5.87 28.38 11.85
CA ARG A 103 6.05 26.98 12.21
C ARG A 103 4.81 26.15 11.87
N GLU A 104 3.63 26.65 12.20
CA GLU A 104 2.35 26.01 11.88
C GLU A 104 2.14 25.90 10.37
N LEU A 105 2.41 26.98 9.62
CA LEU A 105 2.33 26.97 8.17
C LEU A 105 3.30 25.95 7.55
N ARG A 106 4.54 25.87 8.04
CA ARG A 106 5.51 24.88 7.59
C ARG A 106 5.04 23.46 7.91
N ALA A 107 4.52 23.22 9.11
CA ALA A 107 3.99 21.91 9.50
C ALA A 107 2.80 21.50 8.59
N ALA A 108 1.85 22.40 8.36
CA ALA A 108 0.72 22.17 7.47
C ALA A 108 1.16 21.91 6.02
N PHE A 109 2.16 22.65 5.53
CA PHE A 109 2.71 22.45 4.19
C PHE A 109 3.41 21.10 4.04
N VAL A 110 4.23 20.70 5.02
CA VAL A 110 4.88 19.39 5.05
C VAL A 110 3.82 18.28 5.07
N TRP A 111 2.81 18.40 5.93
CA TRP A 111 1.71 17.44 6.00
C TRP A 111 0.94 17.33 4.67
N LYS A 112 0.60 18.46 4.05
CA LYS A 112 -0.03 18.46 2.72
C LYS A 112 0.86 17.76 1.69
N LYS A 113 2.17 18.01 1.73
CA LYS A 113 3.11 17.40 0.81
C LYS A 113 3.19 15.88 1.01
N THR A 114 3.32 15.40 2.25
CA THR A 114 3.39 13.97 2.55
C THR A 114 2.13 13.24 2.10
N VAL A 115 0.95 13.80 2.38
CA VAL A 115 -0.33 13.21 1.94
C VAL A 115 -0.42 13.15 0.41
N ASN A 116 -0.02 14.22 -0.29
CA ASN A 116 -0.01 14.19 -1.75
C ASN A 116 1.00 13.18 -2.29
N ASP A 117 2.21 13.14 -1.74
CA ASP A 117 3.26 12.20 -2.16
C ASP A 117 2.80 10.75 -1.94
N GLU A 118 2.12 10.46 -0.83
CA GLU A 118 1.49 9.15 -0.56
C GLU A 118 0.42 8.82 -1.60
N ILE A 119 -0.52 9.73 -1.88
CA ILE A 119 -1.58 9.52 -2.88
C ILE A 119 -0.98 9.28 -4.28
N PHE A 120 -0.04 10.10 -4.70
CA PHE A 120 0.60 9.94 -6.01
C PHE A 120 1.46 8.67 -6.08
N SER A 121 2.11 8.28 -4.99
CA SER A 121 2.84 7.01 -4.93
C SER A 121 1.90 5.80 -5.08
N ALA A 122 0.75 5.83 -4.38
CA ALA A 122 -0.27 4.79 -4.48
C ALA A 122 -0.90 4.73 -5.87
N LEU A 123 -1.20 5.88 -6.48
CA LEU A 123 -1.70 5.95 -7.86
C LEU A 123 -0.69 5.40 -8.86
N ARG A 124 0.60 5.72 -8.73
CA ARG A 124 1.66 5.16 -9.59
C ARG A 124 1.78 3.65 -9.42
N LEU A 125 1.71 3.15 -8.18
CA LEU A 125 1.75 1.71 -7.91
C LEU A 125 0.55 1.00 -8.54
N HIS A 126 -0.66 1.55 -8.38
CA HIS A 126 -1.88 1.01 -8.96
C HIS A 126 -1.87 1.05 -10.49
N ALA A 127 -1.38 2.14 -11.08
CA ALA A 127 -1.23 2.25 -12.53
C ALA A 127 -0.25 1.21 -13.09
N LYS A 128 0.89 1.00 -12.41
CA LYS A 128 1.83 -0.08 -12.75
C LYS A 128 1.17 -1.45 -12.66
N TYR A 129 0.48 -1.75 -11.56
CA TYR A 129 -0.24 -3.00 -11.39
C TYR A 129 -1.26 -3.26 -12.52
N LEU A 130 -2.04 -2.25 -12.91
CA LEU A 130 -2.99 -2.37 -14.02
C LEU A 130 -2.28 -2.58 -15.36
N GLN A 131 -1.16 -1.91 -15.58
CA GLN A 131 -0.36 -2.09 -16.80
C GLN A 131 0.20 -3.52 -16.87
N ASP A 132 0.76 -4.02 -15.78
CA ASP A 132 1.29 -5.39 -15.68
C ASP A 132 0.19 -6.43 -15.89
N GLU A 133 -0.98 -6.23 -15.28
CA GLU A 133 -2.17 -7.09 -15.50
C GLU A 133 -2.64 -7.07 -16.96
N GLN A 134 -2.65 -5.91 -17.61
CA GLN A 134 -2.99 -5.83 -19.03
C GLN A 134 -1.93 -6.49 -19.91
N GLN A 135 -0.65 -6.35 -19.59
CA GLN A 135 0.43 -7.02 -20.32
C GLN A 135 0.31 -8.53 -20.19
N ARG A 136 0.13 -9.06 -18.97
CA ARG A 136 -0.09 -10.49 -18.74
C ARG A 136 -1.30 -11.03 -19.50
N LYS A 137 -2.42 -10.30 -19.51
CA LYS A 137 -3.61 -10.71 -20.28
C LYS A 137 -3.36 -10.70 -21.78
N ARG A 138 -2.63 -9.71 -22.30
CA ARG A 138 -2.25 -9.66 -23.72
C ARG A 138 -1.32 -10.81 -24.07
N GLU A 139 -0.33 -11.10 -23.24
CA GLU A 139 0.59 -12.23 -23.41
C GLU A 139 -0.15 -13.57 -23.37
N GLU A 140 -1.08 -13.76 -22.44
CA GLU A 140 -1.91 -14.97 -22.37
C GLU A 140 -2.79 -15.15 -23.61
N VAL A 141 -3.41 -14.07 -24.09
CA VAL A 141 -4.21 -14.10 -25.33
C VAL A 141 -3.33 -14.38 -26.54
N GLN A 142 -2.16 -13.76 -26.65
CA GLN A 142 -1.22 -14.02 -27.74
C GLN A 142 -0.71 -15.45 -27.70
N ARG A 143 -0.37 -15.98 -26.51
CA ARG A 143 0.04 -17.37 -26.34
C ARG A 143 -1.06 -18.35 -26.70
N ARG A 144 -2.33 -18.06 -26.33
CA ARG A 144 -3.48 -18.89 -26.74
C ARG A 144 -3.69 -18.87 -28.24
N LYS A 145 -3.60 -17.70 -28.87
CA LYS A 145 -3.68 -17.58 -30.33
C LYS A 145 -2.55 -18.31 -31.03
N GLN A 146 -1.33 -18.21 -30.52
CA GLN A 146 -0.18 -18.94 -31.07
C GLN A 146 -0.38 -20.46 -30.93
N ALA A 147 -0.85 -20.94 -29.78
CA ALA A 147 -1.16 -22.35 -29.57
C ALA A 147 -2.27 -22.84 -30.51
N GLU A 148 -3.34 -22.06 -30.70
CA GLU A 148 -4.42 -22.39 -31.63
C GLU A 148 -3.93 -22.42 -33.08
N LEU A 149 -3.09 -21.46 -33.48
CA LEU A 149 -2.47 -21.45 -34.81
C LEU A 149 -1.50 -22.63 -35.00
N GLU A 150 -0.81 -23.07 -33.95
CA GLU A 150 0.08 -24.23 -33.98
C GLU A 150 -0.71 -25.54 -34.07
N GLU A 151 -1.79 -25.69 -33.30
CA GLU A 151 -2.74 -26.80 -33.42
C GLU A 151 -3.35 -26.88 -34.83
N GLU A 152 -3.72 -25.73 -35.43
CA GLU A 152 -4.21 -25.69 -36.81
C GLU A 152 -3.15 -26.12 -37.84
N ARG A 153 -1.86 -25.83 -37.59
CA ARG A 153 -0.75 -26.30 -38.45
C ARG A 153 -0.52 -27.79 -38.29
N GLU A 154 -0.51 -28.31 -37.06
CA GLU A 154 -0.34 -29.73 -36.77
C GLU A 154 -1.45 -30.58 -37.41
N LEU A 155 -2.71 -30.11 -37.38
CA LEU A 155 -3.84 -30.80 -38.00
C LEU A 155 -3.72 -30.91 -39.53
N VAL A 156 -3.01 -29.98 -40.17
CA VAL A 156 -2.85 -29.93 -41.62
C VAL A 156 -1.61 -30.68 -42.09
N GLU A 157 -0.62 -30.85 -41.22
CA GLU A 157 0.54 -31.71 -41.47
C GLU A 157 0.16 -33.19 -41.59
N ILE A 158 -1.03 -33.58 -41.08
CA ILE A 158 -1.60 -34.91 -41.32
C ILE A 158 -1.77 -35.14 -42.84
N PRO A 159 -1.12 -36.17 -43.42
CA PRO A 159 -1.18 -36.42 -44.86
C PRO A 159 -2.62 -36.55 -45.37
N ALA A 160 -2.93 -35.86 -46.47
CA ALA A 160 -4.24 -35.96 -47.12
C ALA A 160 -4.55 -37.42 -47.51
N PHE A 161 -5.81 -37.83 -47.43
CA PHE A 161 -6.27 -39.19 -47.74
C PHE A 161 -5.66 -40.31 -46.87
N GLN A 162 -4.97 -40.01 -45.77
CA GLN A 162 -4.38 -41.04 -44.90
C GLN A 162 -5.42 -42.03 -44.36
N GLN A 163 -6.62 -41.55 -44.00
CA GLN A 163 -7.73 -42.40 -43.53
C GLN A 163 -8.27 -43.31 -44.64
N GLU A 164 -8.34 -42.81 -45.88
CA GLU A 164 -8.81 -43.56 -47.05
C GLU A 164 -7.77 -44.60 -47.51
N ILE A 165 -6.49 -44.24 -47.49
CA ILE A 165 -5.39 -45.17 -47.78
C ILE A 165 -5.33 -46.28 -46.71
N ALA A 166 -5.44 -45.93 -45.43
CA ALA A 166 -5.50 -46.90 -44.34
C ALA A 166 -6.74 -47.81 -44.44
N ALA A 167 -7.89 -47.30 -44.92
CA ALA A 167 -9.07 -48.10 -45.20
C ALA A 167 -8.86 -49.07 -46.39
N CYS A 168 -8.23 -48.62 -47.47
CA CYS A 168 -7.86 -49.50 -48.60
C CYS A 168 -6.85 -50.59 -48.20
N GLU A 169 -5.86 -50.23 -47.37
CA GLU A 169 -4.82 -51.16 -46.90
C GLU A 169 -5.38 -52.17 -45.87
N SER A 170 -6.21 -51.73 -44.93
CA SER A 170 -6.90 -52.63 -43.99
C SER A 170 -7.85 -53.58 -44.70
N PHE A 171 -8.57 -53.12 -45.73
CA PHE A 171 -9.43 -53.99 -46.53
C PHE A 171 -8.63 -55.04 -47.32
N SER A 172 -7.48 -54.65 -47.87
CA SER A 172 -6.57 -55.58 -48.58
C SER A 172 -6.00 -56.63 -47.61
N TYR A 173 -5.67 -56.23 -46.39
CA TYR A 173 -5.20 -57.14 -45.34
C TYR A 173 -6.32 -58.10 -44.86
N ASP A 174 -7.52 -57.59 -44.60
CA ASP A 174 -8.66 -58.42 -44.18
C ASP A 174 -9.05 -59.43 -45.27
N GLN A 175 -8.96 -59.07 -46.54
CA GLN A 175 -9.15 -60.02 -47.63
C GLN A 175 -8.06 -61.08 -47.71
N ASN A 176 -6.79 -60.71 -47.57
CA ASN A 176 -5.70 -61.68 -47.48
C ASN A 176 -5.88 -62.63 -46.28
N ARG A 177 -6.44 -62.14 -45.17
CA ARG A 177 -6.77 -62.95 -44.00
C ARG A 177 -7.95 -63.90 -44.26
N VAL A 178 -8.96 -63.47 -45.00
CA VAL A 178 -10.10 -64.32 -45.42
C VAL A 178 -9.66 -65.33 -46.48
N ALA A 179 -8.79 -64.96 -47.41
CA ALA A 179 -8.20 -65.85 -48.40
C ALA A 179 -7.25 -66.87 -47.76
N ALA A 180 -6.41 -66.47 -46.80
CA ALA A 180 -5.55 -67.36 -46.03
C ALA A 180 -6.37 -68.30 -45.11
N ALA A 181 -7.47 -67.83 -44.51
CA ALA A 181 -8.38 -68.69 -43.75
C ALA A 181 -9.10 -69.71 -44.64
N ASN A 182 -9.30 -69.42 -45.93
CA ASN A 182 -9.87 -70.35 -46.92
C ASN A 182 -8.81 -71.26 -47.58
N ALA A 183 -7.55 -70.83 -47.66
CA ALA A 183 -6.43 -71.60 -48.23
C ALA A 183 -5.58 -72.37 -47.20
N GLY A 184 -5.79 -72.14 -45.90
CA GLY A 184 -4.99 -72.70 -44.82
C GLY A 184 -5.79 -72.86 -43.53
N ALA A 185 -6.58 -73.93 -43.45
CA ALA A 185 -6.98 -74.50 -42.16
C ALA A 185 -5.79 -75.23 -41.53
N ALA A 186 -4.81 -74.48 -41.01
CA ALA A 186 -3.81 -75.02 -40.10
C ALA A 186 -3.16 -73.89 -39.28
N THR A 187 -3.50 -73.86 -37.98
CA THR A 187 -2.60 -73.46 -36.88
C THR A 187 -2.25 -71.95 -36.86
N CYS A 188 -2.52 -71.13 -35.84
CA CYS A 188 -2.64 -71.28 -34.40
C CYS A 188 -3.09 -69.92 -33.86
N ASN A 189 -3.93 -69.89 -32.82
CA ASN A 189 -4.14 -68.68 -32.03
C ASN A 189 -4.25 -69.07 -30.56
N ALA A 190 -3.45 -68.38 -29.72
CA ALA A 190 -3.80 -67.90 -28.37
C ALA A 190 -2.59 -67.93 -27.42
N ASN A 191 -2.06 -66.75 -27.07
CA ASN A 191 -2.25 -66.17 -25.73
C ASN A 191 -1.42 -64.90 -25.55
N SER A 192 -2.10 -63.76 -25.36
CA SER A 192 -1.51 -62.54 -24.81
C SER A 192 -2.19 -62.29 -23.46
N GLY A 193 -1.42 -62.37 -22.38
CA GLY A 193 -1.88 -62.17 -21.00
C GLY A 193 -2.09 -60.70 -20.67
N ALA A 194 -3.25 -60.37 -20.12
CA ALA A 194 -3.57 -59.07 -19.56
C ALA A 194 -3.13 -59.01 -18.08
N ASN A 195 -2.18 -58.14 -17.75
CA ASN A 195 -1.82 -57.80 -16.38
C ASN A 195 -2.78 -56.71 -15.85
N ALA A 196 -3.49 -57.03 -14.77
CA ALA A 196 -4.32 -56.10 -14.02
C ALA A 196 -3.47 -55.27 -13.05
N ALA A 197 -3.41 -53.94 -13.25
CA ALA A 197 -2.77 -53.01 -12.32
C ALA A 197 -3.70 -52.69 -11.13
N ASN A 198 -3.18 -52.87 -9.92
CA ASN A 198 -3.85 -52.61 -8.64
C ASN A 198 -3.95 -51.10 -8.34
N ILE A 199 -5.10 -50.71 -7.79
CA ILE A 199 -5.47 -49.36 -7.38
C ILE A 199 -5.21 -49.20 -5.87
N GLY A 200 -4.53 -48.11 -5.50
CA GLY A 200 -4.88 -47.26 -4.34
C GLY A 200 -4.37 -47.63 -2.94
N GLN A 201 -3.29 -46.98 -2.50
CA GLN A 201 -3.17 -46.46 -1.13
C GLN A 201 -2.43 -45.11 -1.17
N ALA A 202 -3.03 -44.07 -0.57
CA ALA A 202 -2.39 -42.78 -0.33
C ALA A 202 -1.79 -42.79 1.08
N ASP A 203 -0.47 -42.62 1.16
CA ASP A 203 0.32 -42.55 2.39
C ASP A 203 0.07 -41.22 3.12
N THR A 204 -0.41 -41.27 4.37
CA THR A 204 -0.72 -40.10 5.19
C THR A 204 0.36 -39.76 6.22
N THR A 205 1.59 -40.24 6.05
CA THR A 205 2.58 -40.15 7.14
C THR A 205 3.71 -39.13 6.95
N THR A 206 3.90 -38.52 5.79
CA THR A 206 5.17 -37.81 5.52
C THR A 206 5.10 -36.36 5.02
N ASN A 207 3.93 -35.76 4.78
CA ASN A 207 3.87 -34.33 4.39
C ASN A 207 2.61 -33.61 4.88
N VAL A 208 2.61 -33.15 6.15
CA VAL A 208 1.64 -32.16 6.64
C VAL A 208 2.41 -30.93 7.15
N PRO A 209 2.24 -29.73 6.56
CA PRO A 209 2.88 -28.51 7.04
C PRO A 209 2.34 -28.10 8.41
N THR A 210 3.24 -27.91 9.36
CA THR A 210 2.95 -27.39 10.70
C THR A 210 2.60 -25.91 10.63
N GLY A 211 1.31 -25.59 10.73
CA GLY A 211 0.86 -24.22 10.97
C GLY A 211 -0.57 -23.96 10.51
N VAL A 212 -1.44 -23.66 11.48
CA VAL A 212 -2.85 -23.21 11.40
C VAL A 212 -3.86 -24.32 11.77
N MET A 213 -4.11 -24.43 13.08
CA MET A 213 -5.28 -25.12 13.61
C MET A 213 -6.55 -24.31 13.29
N LEU A 214 -7.51 -24.92 12.61
CA LEU A 214 -8.88 -24.42 12.53
C LEU A 214 -9.53 -24.55 13.91
N ALA A 215 -9.87 -23.42 14.53
CA ALA A 215 -10.68 -23.39 15.74
C ALA A 215 -12.07 -23.99 15.48
N MET A 216 -12.48 -24.90 16.36
CA MET A 216 -13.81 -25.50 16.36
C MET A 216 -14.90 -24.43 16.59
N LYS A 217 -16.00 -24.54 15.82
CA LYS A 217 -17.21 -23.73 15.97
C LYS A 217 -17.90 -24.07 17.29
N ALA A 218 -17.62 -23.31 18.35
CA ALA A 218 -18.49 -23.27 19.52
C ALA A 218 -18.59 -21.86 20.13
N ASP A 219 -17.55 -21.02 20.07
CA ASP A 219 -17.59 -19.71 20.74
C ASP A 219 -17.26 -18.56 19.79
N LYS A 220 -18.30 -18.03 19.14
CA LYS A 220 -18.35 -16.64 18.66
C LYS A 220 -19.77 -16.11 18.75
N LYS A 221 -20.13 -15.61 19.92
CA LYS A 221 -21.21 -14.63 20.08
C LYS A 221 -20.59 -13.23 20.04
N GLU A 222 -21.34 -12.32 19.44
CA GLU A 222 -21.14 -10.88 19.36
C GLU A 222 -20.10 -10.41 18.32
N ASP A 223 -20.59 -10.24 17.09
CA ASP A 223 -20.45 -8.96 16.41
C ASP A 223 -21.68 -8.74 15.53
N VAL A 224 -22.61 -7.95 16.07
CA VAL A 224 -23.78 -7.41 15.39
C VAL A 224 -23.30 -6.33 14.43
N PHE A 225 -22.91 -6.75 13.22
CA PHE A 225 -22.60 -5.81 12.14
C PHE A 225 -23.12 -6.37 10.82
N PHE A 226 -24.43 -6.29 10.61
CA PHE A 226 -25.04 -5.95 9.31
C PHE A 226 -26.55 -5.77 9.49
N VAL A 227 -27.01 -4.52 9.35
CA VAL A 227 -28.42 -4.15 9.29
C VAL A 227 -29.01 -4.69 7.98
N GLY A 228 -30.00 -5.57 8.11
CA GLY A 228 -30.76 -6.11 6.99
C GLY A 228 -31.86 -5.16 6.52
N GLY A 229 -32.18 -5.25 5.21
CA GLY A 229 -33.34 -4.60 4.62
C GLY A 229 -33.77 -5.26 3.30
N GLY A 230 -34.64 -6.27 3.39
CA GLY A 230 -35.54 -6.75 2.31
C GLY A 230 -34.86 -7.49 1.13
N ARG A 231 -35.46 -8.46 0.44
CA ARG A 231 -36.83 -8.98 0.40
C ARG A 231 -36.78 -10.32 -0.35
N LYS A 232 -37.59 -11.28 0.11
CA LYS A 232 -37.82 -12.64 -0.42
C LYS A 232 -38.21 -12.64 -1.91
N VAL A 233 -37.87 -13.72 -2.64
CA VAL A 233 -38.84 -14.71 -3.21
C VAL A 233 -38.13 -15.80 -4.04
N ASN A 234 -38.32 -17.03 -3.55
CA ASN A 234 -38.48 -18.35 -4.19
C ASN A 234 -37.48 -18.91 -5.22
N LYS A 235 -36.75 -19.94 -4.76
CA LYS A 235 -36.30 -21.08 -5.55
C LYS A 235 -37.09 -22.31 -5.14
N THR A 236 -37.90 -22.86 -6.03
CA THR A 236 -38.50 -24.20 -5.88
C THR A 236 -37.90 -25.18 -6.88
N THR A 237 -37.54 -26.33 -6.32
CA THR A 237 -37.59 -27.68 -6.90
C THR A 237 -36.64 -28.07 -8.03
N LYS A 238 -35.59 -28.80 -7.61
CA LYS A 238 -34.98 -29.92 -8.34
C LYS A 238 -35.95 -31.12 -8.36
N ALA A 239 -36.15 -31.71 -9.54
CA ALA A 239 -36.43 -33.12 -9.83
C ALA A 239 -36.12 -33.26 -11.34
N SER A 240 -35.56 -34.32 -11.90
CA SER A 240 -35.21 -35.65 -11.43
C SER A 240 -34.06 -36.15 -12.31
N LYS A 241 -33.32 -37.11 -11.76
CA LYS A 241 -32.23 -37.86 -12.36
C LYS A 241 -32.85 -39.16 -12.88
N GLU A 242 -32.67 -39.48 -14.15
CA GLU A 242 -32.81 -40.85 -14.65
C GLU A 242 -31.64 -41.20 -15.57
N LYS A 243 -30.77 -42.06 -15.05
CA LYS A 243 -29.90 -42.98 -15.77
C LYS A 243 -30.50 -44.36 -15.51
N MET A 244 -30.64 -45.20 -16.54
CA MET A 244 -30.29 -46.63 -16.61
C MET A 244 -31.00 -47.24 -17.83
N ALA A 245 -30.25 -47.82 -18.79
CA ALA A 245 -29.78 -49.22 -18.83
C ALA A 245 -30.81 -50.09 -19.58
N THR A 246 -30.54 -50.47 -20.84
CA THR A 246 -29.97 -51.76 -21.30
C THR A 246 -30.97 -52.93 -21.37
N ASP A 247 -30.81 -53.68 -22.45
CA ASP A 247 -31.31 -55.03 -22.76
C ASP A 247 -32.82 -55.20 -22.96
N SER A 248 -33.31 -55.55 -24.15
CA SER A 248 -32.88 -56.61 -25.09
C SER A 248 -33.06 -58.01 -24.50
N THR A 249 -34.21 -58.61 -24.79
CA THR A 249 -34.46 -60.05 -24.64
C THR A 249 -35.25 -60.51 -25.85
N SER A 250 -34.57 -61.33 -26.63
CA SER A 250 -34.97 -62.00 -27.86
C SER A 250 -35.87 -63.21 -27.59
N SER A 251 -36.95 -63.34 -28.35
CA SER A 251 -37.74 -64.57 -28.50
C SER A 251 -37.41 -65.24 -29.84
N SER A 252 -36.92 -66.49 -29.76
CA SER A 252 -36.79 -67.48 -30.85
C SER A 252 -38.18 -67.97 -31.32
N PRO A 253 -38.35 -68.44 -32.58
CA PRO A 253 -38.24 -69.89 -32.81
C PRO A 253 -37.57 -70.32 -34.13
N THR A 254 -36.64 -71.26 -33.97
CA THR A 254 -36.46 -72.57 -34.64
C THR A 254 -36.89 -72.81 -36.11
N ALA A 255 -35.84 -72.94 -36.94
CA ALA A 255 -35.56 -73.89 -38.03
C ALA A 255 -36.67 -74.72 -38.71
N ALA A 256 -36.70 -74.64 -40.04
CA ALA A 256 -36.94 -75.77 -40.94
C ALA A 256 -36.11 -75.63 -42.24
N MET A 257 -35.46 -76.74 -42.59
CA MET A 257 -34.67 -77.08 -43.79
C MET A 257 -35.54 -76.98 -45.06
N THR A 258 -35.10 -76.70 -46.29
CA THR A 258 -34.12 -77.44 -47.12
C THR A 258 -34.04 -76.77 -48.52
N THR A 259 -32.90 -76.97 -49.23
CA THR A 259 -32.70 -76.98 -50.72
C THR A 259 -32.97 -75.66 -51.50
N THR A 260 -32.13 -75.10 -52.38
CA THR A 260 -31.04 -75.62 -53.24
C THR A 260 -30.39 -74.42 -53.97
N ALA A 261 -29.08 -74.56 -54.26
CA ALA A 261 -28.33 -73.97 -55.39
C ALA A 261 -27.98 -72.46 -55.47
N THR A 262 -26.66 -72.23 -55.59
CA THR A 262 -25.95 -71.14 -56.29
C THR A 262 -26.01 -69.71 -55.73
N THR A 263 -25.06 -69.40 -54.85
CA THR A 263 -24.13 -68.22 -54.86
C THR A 263 -23.64 -67.98 -53.43
N ALA A 264 -22.34 -68.15 -53.19
CA ALA A 264 -21.78 -68.00 -51.85
C ALA A 264 -21.87 -66.52 -51.40
N THR A 265 -22.71 -66.25 -50.40
CA THR A 265 -23.03 -64.90 -49.91
C THR A 265 -21.95 -64.40 -48.95
N LEU A 266 -21.28 -63.30 -49.29
CA LEU A 266 -20.23 -62.67 -48.48
C LEU A 266 -20.83 -61.83 -47.34
N LYS A 267 -20.37 -62.04 -46.10
CA LYS A 267 -20.81 -61.26 -44.93
C LYS A 267 -19.74 -60.23 -44.56
N PHE A 268 -19.97 -58.96 -44.89
CA PHE A 268 -19.10 -57.85 -44.49
C PHE A 268 -19.65 -57.14 -43.25
N THR A 269 -18.77 -56.60 -42.41
CA THR A 269 -19.19 -55.75 -41.28
C THR A 269 -19.67 -54.39 -41.78
N LEU A 270 -20.61 -53.76 -41.07
CA LEU A 270 -21.17 -52.46 -41.45
C LEU A 270 -20.09 -51.36 -41.57
N VAL A 271 -19.01 -51.48 -40.80
CA VAL A 271 -17.85 -50.56 -40.87
C VAL A 271 -17.16 -50.65 -42.22
N ILE A 272 -16.92 -51.87 -42.72
CA ILE A 272 -16.30 -52.12 -44.03
C ILE A 272 -17.23 -51.63 -45.16
N MET A 273 -18.54 -51.83 -45.02
CA MET A 273 -19.50 -51.31 -46.00
C MET A 273 -19.52 -49.78 -46.06
N LYS A 274 -19.43 -49.10 -44.90
CA LYS A 274 -19.34 -47.64 -44.84
C LYS A 274 -18.04 -47.14 -45.51
N GLN A 275 -16.90 -47.76 -45.22
CA GLN A 275 -15.61 -47.40 -45.83
C GLN A 275 -15.63 -47.60 -47.35
N LEU A 276 -16.21 -48.69 -47.84
CA LEU A 276 -16.30 -48.96 -49.27
C LEU A 276 -17.24 -47.97 -49.99
N PHE A 277 -18.31 -47.54 -49.32
CA PHE A 277 -19.20 -46.49 -49.80
C PHE A 277 -18.51 -45.11 -49.85
N GLU A 278 -17.75 -44.78 -48.81
CA GLU A 278 -16.95 -43.55 -48.72
C GLU A 278 -15.88 -43.49 -49.82
N LEU A 279 -15.26 -44.64 -50.12
CA LEU A 279 -14.33 -44.83 -51.24
C LEU A 279 -15.02 -44.96 -52.60
N LYS A 280 -16.37 -44.92 -52.68
CA LYS A 280 -17.19 -45.07 -53.89
C LYS A 280 -16.84 -46.31 -54.73
N VAL A 281 -16.53 -47.43 -54.08
CA VAL A 281 -16.30 -48.72 -54.74
C VAL A 281 -17.56 -49.58 -54.60
N THR A 282 -17.91 -50.35 -55.62
CA THR A 282 -19.10 -51.19 -55.60
C THR A 282 -18.93 -52.32 -54.60
N VAL A 283 -19.94 -52.54 -53.74
CA VAL A 283 -19.90 -53.67 -52.79
C VAL A 283 -19.95 -54.99 -53.58
N PRO A 284 -18.94 -55.87 -53.43
CA PRO A 284 -18.92 -57.14 -54.15
C PRO A 284 -20.06 -58.03 -53.64
N ARG A 285 -20.92 -58.47 -54.56
CA ARG A 285 -22.09 -59.33 -54.27
C ARG A 285 -21.77 -60.81 -54.44
N SER A 286 -20.67 -61.13 -55.12
CA SER A 286 -20.21 -62.49 -55.40
C SER A 286 -18.68 -62.58 -55.33
N PHE A 287 -18.13 -63.79 -55.21
CA PHE A 287 -16.69 -64.01 -55.16
C PHE A 287 -15.96 -63.58 -56.45
N ALA A 288 -16.63 -63.61 -57.60
CA ALA A 288 -16.06 -63.13 -58.88
C ALA A 288 -15.99 -61.59 -58.96
N ASP A 289 -16.80 -60.89 -58.16
CA ASP A 289 -16.77 -59.43 -58.08
C ASP A 289 -15.74 -58.94 -57.07
N LEU A 290 -15.23 -59.82 -56.19
CA LEU A 290 -14.19 -59.48 -55.22
C LEU A 290 -12.89 -59.04 -55.90
N GLU A 291 -12.42 -59.80 -56.90
CA GLU A 291 -11.18 -59.49 -57.62
C GLU A 291 -11.28 -58.14 -58.32
N LYS A 292 -12.42 -57.87 -58.97
CA LYS A 292 -12.68 -56.56 -59.60
C LYS A 292 -12.71 -55.42 -58.58
N THR A 293 -13.24 -55.67 -57.37
CA THR A 293 -13.24 -54.65 -56.31
C THR A 293 -11.86 -54.45 -55.70
N LEU A 294 -11.02 -55.48 -55.67
CA LEU A 294 -9.64 -55.42 -55.21
C LEU A 294 -8.76 -54.66 -56.20
N ASP A 295 -8.88 -54.94 -57.50
CA ASP A 295 -8.21 -54.19 -58.55
C ASP A 295 -8.64 -52.71 -58.52
N ALA A 296 -9.94 -52.44 -58.38
CA ALA A 296 -10.46 -51.08 -58.25
C ALA A 296 -9.97 -50.37 -56.96
N LEU A 297 -9.77 -51.10 -55.86
CA LEU A 297 -9.22 -50.56 -54.61
C LEU A 297 -7.70 -50.34 -54.69
N LEU A 298 -6.97 -51.20 -55.39
CA LEU A 298 -5.54 -51.02 -55.64
C LEU A 298 -5.30 -49.82 -56.55
N GLU A 299 -6.04 -49.70 -57.65
CA GLU A 299 -6.01 -48.52 -58.54
C GLU A 299 -6.37 -47.24 -57.78
N LYS A 300 -7.40 -47.29 -56.92
CA LYS A 300 -7.73 -46.16 -56.05
C LYS A 300 -6.66 -45.87 -55.01
N SER A 301 -6.05 -46.87 -54.39
CA SER A 301 -4.95 -46.65 -53.44
C SER A 301 -3.74 -46.00 -54.11
N ILE A 302 -3.41 -46.39 -55.35
CA ILE A 302 -2.30 -45.83 -56.13
C ILE A 302 -2.62 -44.40 -56.55
N THR A 303 -3.84 -44.12 -57.02
CA THR A 303 -4.25 -42.76 -57.38
C THR A 303 -4.33 -41.83 -56.16
N LEU A 304 -4.83 -42.31 -55.02
CA LEU A 304 -4.84 -41.57 -53.77
C LEU A 304 -3.42 -41.29 -53.26
N LYS A 305 -2.50 -42.27 -53.30
CA LYS A 305 -1.07 -42.07 -52.97
C LYS A 305 -0.38 -41.06 -53.90
N LYS A 306 -0.68 -41.08 -55.19
CA LYS A 306 -0.16 -40.08 -56.16
C LYS A 306 -0.71 -38.68 -55.89
N ASN A 307 -1.98 -38.57 -55.53
CA ASN A 307 -2.65 -37.30 -55.27
C ASN A 307 -2.42 -36.76 -53.85
N GLN A 308 -1.95 -37.60 -52.93
CA GLN A 308 -1.69 -37.26 -51.52
C GLN A 308 -0.74 -36.07 -51.36
N ALA A 309 0.40 -36.08 -52.05
CA ALA A 309 1.36 -34.97 -51.96
C ALA A 309 0.78 -33.65 -52.47
N SER A 310 0.06 -33.68 -53.59
CA SER A 310 -0.57 -32.49 -54.18
C SER A 310 -1.70 -31.95 -53.30
N ALA A 311 -2.57 -32.83 -52.78
CA ALA A 311 -3.67 -32.44 -51.91
C ALA A 311 -3.19 -31.93 -50.54
N THR A 312 -2.13 -32.52 -49.98
CA THR A 312 -1.51 -32.04 -48.73
C THR A 312 -0.90 -30.65 -48.94
N ALA A 313 -0.19 -30.42 -50.05
CA ALA A 313 0.37 -29.10 -50.37
C ALA A 313 -0.72 -28.03 -50.60
N VAL A 314 -1.85 -28.39 -51.23
CA VAL A 314 -2.99 -27.48 -51.40
C VAL A 314 -3.66 -27.17 -50.06
N ASN A 315 -3.80 -28.16 -49.17
CA ASN A 315 -4.35 -27.95 -47.83
C ASN A 315 -3.43 -27.08 -46.96
N GLN A 316 -2.11 -27.36 -46.97
CA GLN A 316 -1.08 -26.54 -46.33
C GLN A 316 -1.16 -25.09 -46.82
N ARG A 317 -1.17 -24.87 -48.15
CA ARG A 317 -1.28 -23.54 -48.72
C ARG A 317 -2.56 -22.82 -48.33
N LYS A 318 -3.72 -23.50 -48.35
CA LYS A 318 -4.99 -22.91 -47.91
C LYS A 318 -4.97 -22.54 -46.43
N THR A 319 -4.31 -23.33 -45.59
CA THR A 319 -4.20 -23.03 -44.16
C THR A 319 -3.20 -21.93 -43.87
N GLU A 320 -2.09 -21.87 -44.59
CA GLU A 320 -1.15 -20.74 -44.54
C GLU A 320 -1.82 -19.44 -45.02
N GLU A 321 -2.62 -19.49 -46.10
CA GLU A 321 -3.43 -18.37 -46.58
C GLU A 321 -4.52 -17.96 -45.57
N ARG A 322 -5.06 -18.91 -44.78
CA ARG A 322 -6.04 -18.63 -43.71
C ARG A 322 -5.38 -18.11 -42.42
N ILE A 323 -4.13 -18.47 -42.16
CA ILE A 323 -3.32 -17.98 -41.04
C ILE A 323 -2.73 -16.59 -41.36
N ALA A 324 -2.47 -16.29 -42.63
CA ALA A 324 -1.92 -15.02 -43.09
C ALA A 324 -2.95 -13.89 -43.25
N ASN A 325 -4.25 -14.23 -43.36
CA ASN A 325 -5.37 -13.28 -43.36
C ASN A 325 -5.92 -13.05 -41.95
#